data_AF-A0A6C0ICQ9-F1
#
_entry.id   AF-A0A6C0ICQ9-F1
#
_cell.length_a   1.000
_cell.length_b   1.000
_cell.length_c   1.000
_cell.angle_alpha   90.00
_cell.angle_beta   90.00
_cell.angle_gamma   90.00
#
_symmetry.space_group_name_H-M   'P 1'
#
loop_
_entity.id
_entity.type
_entity.pdbx_description
1 polymer ?
#
loop_
_entity_poly.entity_id
_entity_poly.type
_entity_poly.pdbx_seq_one_letter_code
_entity_poly.pdbx_strand_id
1 'polypeptide(L)'
;MLETIWRLLFRDKKYWDRVSWKDVCQHPCMEFSILHEHVQKIPMIRKYIHLHPDFPPSLLLDYTQDWIHFSKTVPMDFVVSTLDNPAYHWIFRFLCTNPTMTPSLLQEHFWPYLSHDVQYAVLRDSYLFQHPLFSLQDLSQEPYRCILHNVHQISKHPGFRPSWLERIPQRRWSELDWKHLSRTLDPAFIEKTWDELPWSIADLSHHRRLPFSLVIRHKKHKKWDWEGISLHVSLETLERFHSTFPFRYPVVSKNLHLRAWFVREHPTKKWDRLQLAMNPALTPKDIWADPLLFPIWRWDHVDRNPSLDTETLEKMHRSVYQRLRLFKNHGKKDPRYVDLQVMRIHRGFLVYQRRHQLRNKVAFLHKVHARLPRDMWEAVLGFV
;
A
#
# COMPACT_ATOMS: atom_id res chain seq x y z
N MET A 1 -13.29 12.84 -31.54
CA MET A 1 -14.03 13.13 -30.28
C MET A 1 -13.12 13.69 -29.20
N LEU A 2 -11.95 13.10 -28.90
CA LEU A 2 -11.03 13.65 -27.88
C LEU A 2 -10.63 15.11 -28.15
N GLU A 3 -10.25 15.45 -29.39
CA GLU A 3 -9.97 16.84 -29.79
C GLU A 3 -11.16 17.78 -29.56
N THR A 4 -12.40 17.31 -29.82
CA THR A 4 -13.63 18.06 -29.58
C THR A 4 -13.90 18.25 -28.08
N ILE A 5 -13.69 17.21 -27.28
CA ILE A 5 -13.80 17.25 -25.81
C ILE A 5 -12.77 18.22 -25.25
N TRP A 6 -11.53 18.18 -25.75
CA TRP A 6 -10.47 19.10 -25.37
C TRP A 6 -10.81 20.54 -25.76
N ARG A 7 -11.22 20.79 -27.00
CA ARG A 7 -11.67 22.13 -27.43
C ARG A 7 -12.83 22.67 -26.58
N LEU A 8 -13.76 21.81 -26.14
CA LEU A 8 -14.84 22.20 -25.22
C LEU A 8 -14.32 22.50 -23.81
N LEU A 9 -13.42 21.66 -23.28
CA LEU A 9 -12.78 21.85 -21.97
C LEU A 9 -11.91 23.11 -21.89
N PHE A 10 -11.16 23.41 -22.95
CA PHE A 10 -10.29 24.58 -23.03
C PHE A 10 -11.06 25.89 -23.27
N ARG A 11 -12.25 25.83 -23.90
CA ARG A 11 -13.06 27.01 -24.22
C ARG A 11 -13.92 27.51 -23.07
N ASP A 12 -14.41 26.63 -22.21
CA ASP A 12 -15.39 26.99 -21.17
C ASP A 12 -14.82 26.79 -19.75
N LYS A 13 -14.54 27.92 -19.10
CA LYS A 13 -13.97 27.99 -17.73
C LYS A 13 -14.79 27.22 -16.70
N LYS A 14 -16.10 27.03 -16.89
CA LYS A 14 -16.97 26.36 -15.92
C LYS A 14 -16.60 24.89 -15.68
N TYR A 15 -15.81 24.29 -16.58
CA TYR A 15 -15.34 22.92 -16.45
C TYR A 15 -13.95 22.80 -15.83
N TRP A 16 -13.20 23.89 -15.70
CA TRP A 16 -11.79 23.82 -15.28
C TRP A 16 -11.62 23.22 -13.88
N ASP A 17 -12.53 23.53 -12.96
CA ASP A 17 -12.47 22.99 -11.58
C ASP A 17 -12.95 21.54 -11.46
N ARG A 18 -13.50 20.98 -12.54
CA ARG A 18 -14.01 19.60 -12.59
C ARG A 18 -13.03 18.63 -13.26
N VAL A 19 -11.91 19.15 -13.78
CA VAL A 19 -10.90 18.38 -14.49
C VAL A 19 -9.68 18.14 -13.61
N SER A 20 -9.23 16.89 -13.55
CA SER A 20 -7.91 16.57 -13.01
C SER A 20 -6.84 16.96 -14.03
N TRP A 21 -6.39 18.22 -13.98
CA TRP A 21 -5.39 18.75 -14.91
C TRP A 21 -4.07 17.99 -14.87
N LYS A 22 -3.73 17.39 -13.73
CA LYS A 22 -2.59 16.48 -13.61
C LYS A 22 -2.75 15.29 -14.55
N ASP A 23 -3.91 14.64 -14.55
CA ASP A 23 -4.16 13.47 -15.39
C ASP A 23 -4.20 13.86 -16.88
N VAL A 24 -4.76 15.03 -17.19
CA VAL A 24 -4.76 15.58 -18.57
C VAL A 24 -3.34 15.81 -19.07
N CYS A 25 -2.49 16.48 -18.28
CA CYS A 25 -1.12 16.76 -18.67
C CYS A 25 -0.25 15.49 -18.72
N GLN A 26 -0.56 14.45 -17.96
CA GLN A 26 0.16 13.17 -17.98
C GLN A 26 -0.30 12.22 -19.11
N HIS A 27 -1.42 12.51 -19.77
CA HIS A 27 -2.04 11.55 -20.69
C HIS A 27 -1.29 11.49 -22.03
N PRO A 28 -0.81 10.32 -22.49
CA PRO A 28 -0.11 10.17 -23.79
C PRO A 28 -0.98 10.40 -25.05
N CYS A 29 -2.24 10.80 -24.88
CA CYS A 29 -3.14 11.19 -25.99
C CYS A 29 -3.31 12.70 -26.06
N MET A 30 -2.91 13.41 -25.01
CA MET A 30 -2.91 14.86 -25.02
C MET A 30 -1.72 15.28 -25.87
N GLU A 31 -1.91 16.20 -26.80
CA GLU A 31 -0.77 16.72 -27.57
C GLU A 31 -0.14 17.86 -26.79
N PHE A 32 1.20 17.84 -26.68
CA PHE A 32 1.94 18.89 -25.99
C PHE A 32 1.66 20.27 -26.59
N SER A 33 1.57 20.38 -27.92
CA SER A 33 1.25 21.61 -28.64
C SER A 33 -0.04 22.27 -28.15
N ILE A 34 -1.09 21.48 -27.90
CA ILE A 34 -2.39 21.97 -27.42
C ILE A 34 -2.27 22.47 -25.98
N LEU A 35 -1.56 21.74 -25.11
CA LEU A 35 -1.30 22.20 -23.74
C LEU A 35 -0.49 23.50 -23.74
N HIS A 36 0.53 23.57 -24.59
CA HIS A 36 1.41 24.73 -24.73
C HIS A 36 0.66 25.97 -25.22
N GLU A 37 -0.28 25.83 -26.16
CA GLU A 37 -1.12 26.95 -26.62
C GLU A 37 -1.99 27.53 -25.47
N HIS A 38 -2.39 26.68 -24.52
CA HIS A 38 -3.35 27.03 -23.46
C HIS A 38 -2.70 27.32 -22.10
N VAL A 39 -1.40 27.09 -21.94
CA VAL A 39 -0.67 27.20 -20.67
C VAL A 39 -0.77 28.59 -20.03
N GLN A 40 -0.79 29.66 -20.83
CA GLN A 40 -0.92 31.04 -20.35
C GLN A 40 -2.36 31.37 -19.91
N LYS A 41 -3.35 30.65 -20.46
CA LYS A 41 -4.77 30.88 -20.18
C LYS A 41 -5.25 30.08 -18.97
N ILE A 42 -4.67 28.90 -18.73
CA ILE A 42 -5.09 27.96 -17.69
C ILE A 42 -3.97 27.75 -16.68
N PRO A 43 -4.02 28.38 -15.50
CA PRO A 43 -2.97 28.27 -14.48
C PRO A 43 -2.66 26.82 -14.06
N MET A 44 -3.68 25.95 -14.10
CA MET A 44 -3.51 24.52 -13.79
C MET A 44 -2.68 23.78 -14.84
N ILE A 45 -2.76 24.14 -16.12
CA ILE A 45 -1.85 23.57 -17.14
C ILE A 45 -0.43 23.99 -16.82
N ARG A 46 -0.18 25.29 -16.55
CA ARG A 46 1.15 25.78 -16.18
C ARG A 46 1.76 25.00 -15.00
N LYS A 47 0.93 24.58 -14.05
CA LYS A 47 1.35 23.77 -12.91
C LYS A 47 1.73 22.32 -13.25
N TYR A 48 1.16 21.72 -14.29
CA TYR A 48 1.27 20.27 -14.56
C TYR A 48 1.85 19.92 -15.93
N ILE A 49 2.03 20.90 -16.84
CA ILE A 49 2.42 20.69 -18.24
C ILE A 49 3.74 19.92 -18.38
N HIS A 50 4.63 20.04 -17.40
CA HIS A 50 5.92 19.35 -17.36
C HIS A 50 5.85 17.85 -17.06
N LEU A 51 4.69 17.38 -16.63
CA LEU A 51 4.43 15.96 -16.47
C LEU A 51 4.10 15.28 -17.80
N HIS A 52 4.00 16.05 -18.89
CA HIS A 52 3.73 15.53 -20.21
C HIS A 52 4.94 14.75 -20.76
N PRO A 53 4.74 13.56 -21.36
CA PRO A 53 5.84 12.75 -21.89
C PRO A 53 6.74 13.48 -22.90
N ASP A 54 6.14 14.31 -23.74
CA ASP A 54 6.84 15.08 -24.78
C ASP A 54 7.20 16.51 -24.36
N PHE A 55 7.19 16.83 -23.05
CA PHE A 55 7.54 18.17 -22.58
C PHE A 55 9.01 18.50 -22.90
N PRO A 56 9.31 19.54 -23.69
CA PRO A 56 10.68 19.91 -24.01
C PRO A 56 11.33 20.59 -22.80
N PRO A 57 12.44 20.05 -22.27
CA PRO A 57 13.06 20.62 -21.08
C PRO A 57 13.55 22.08 -21.24
N SER A 58 13.83 22.52 -22.46
CA SER A 58 14.24 23.90 -22.74
C SER A 58 13.19 24.96 -22.38
N LEU A 59 11.90 24.59 -22.32
CA LEU A 59 10.82 25.50 -21.97
C LEU A 59 10.60 25.63 -20.45
N LEU A 60 11.41 24.96 -19.61
CA LEU A 60 11.23 25.00 -18.15
C LEU A 60 11.21 26.43 -17.61
N LEU A 61 12.17 27.27 -18.04
CA LEU A 61 12.33 28.64 -17.52
C LEU A 61 11.10 29.52 -17.75
N ASP A 62 10.33 29.26 -18.81
CA ASP A 62 9.14 30.04 -19.17
C ASP A 62 7.95 29.70 -18.25
N TYR A 63 7.96 28.52 -17.63
CA TYR A 63 6.78 27.96 -16.98
C TYR A 63 6.88 27.85 -15.46
N THR A 64 8.08 27.87 -14.86
CA THR A 64 8.25 27.45 -13.46
C THR A 64 8.49 28.58 -12.45
N GLN A 65 7.48 28.83 -11.62
CA GLN A 65 7.70 29.29 -10.25
C GLN A 65 7.73 28.11 -9.24
N ASP A 66 7.36 26.89 -9.69
CA ASP A 66 7.20 25.71 -8.84
C ASP A 66 8.37 24.71 -9.01
N TRP A 67 9.61 25.16 -8.78
CA TRP A 67 10.81 24.33 -8.85
C TRP A 67 10.76 23.08 -7.94
N ILE A 68 9.89 23.10 -6.92
CA ILE A 68 9.63 21.99 -6.01
C ILE A 68 9.12 20.76 -6.74
N HIS A 69 8.09 20.91 -7.58
CA HIS A 69 7.50 19.76 -8.26
C HIS A 69 8.41 19.22 -9.36
N PHE A 70 9.06 20.13 -10.09
CA PHE A 70 9.91 19.82 -11.24
C PHE A 70 11.15 19.04 -10.86
N SER A 71 11.81 19.43 -9.77
CA SER A 71 12.98 18.73 -9.25
C SER A 71 12.72 17.23 -9.02
N LYS A 72 11.45 16.80 -8.86
CA LYS A 72 11.09 15.39 -8.64
C LYS A 72 10.92 14.56 -9.91
N THR A 73 10.68 15.19 -11.06
CA THR A 73 10.21 14.48 -12.28
C THR A 73 11.07 14.74 -13.50
N VAL A 74 11.96 15.73 -13.45
CA VAL A 74 12.84 16.08 -14.56
C VAL A 74 13.91 15.00 -14.78
N PRO A 75 14.28 14.67 -16.04
CA PRO A 75 15.40 13.78 -16.32
C PRO A 75 16.71 14.33 -15.72
N MET A 76 17.51 13.46 -15.07
CA MET A 76 18.74 13.91 -14.42
C MET A 76 19.77 14.49 -15.39
N ASP A 77 19.85 14.00 -16.63
CA ASP A 77 20.77 14.52 -17.66
C ASP A 77 20.50 16.01 -17.95
N PHE A 78 19.22 16.40 -17.90
CA PHE A 78 18.84 17.80 -18.03
C PHE A 78 19.24 18.62 -16.80
N VAL A 79 19.03 18.09 -15.59
CA VAL A 79 19.46 18.76 -14.36
C VAL A 79 20.97 18.98 -14.37
N VAL A 80 21.74 17.95 -14.73
CA VAL A 80 23.20 18.01 -14.82
C VAL A 80 23.65 19.05 -15.84
N SER A 81 23.05 19.08 -17.04
CA SER A 81 23.40 20.06 -18.08
C SER A 81 22.96 21.51 -17.76
N THR A 82 22.13 21.71 -16.74
CA THR A 82 21.64 23.05 -16.34
C THR A 82 22.01 23.43 -14.91
N LEU A 83 22.85 22.64 -14.23
CA LEU A 83 23.13 22.83 -12.80
C LEU A 83 23.80 24.18 -12.50
N ASP A 84 24.71 24.61 -13.39
CA ASP A 84 25.43 25.88 -13.29
C ASP A 84 24.61 27.10 -13.72
N ASN A 85 23.40 26.89 -14.24
CA ASN A 85 22.57 27.98 -14.70
C ASN A 85 21.70 28.51 -13.55
N PRO A 86 21.96 29.73 -13.04
CA PRO A 86 21.26 30.27 -11.87
C PRO A 86 19.76 30.49 -12.12
N ALA A 87 19.31 30.51 -13.38
CA ALA A 87 17.90 30.67 -13.72
C ALA A 87 17.03 29.48 -13.29
N TYR A 88 17.62 28.30 -13.12
CA TYR A 88 16.88 27.07 -12.81
C TYR A 88 16.59 26.83 -11.32
N HIS A 89 17.07 27.70 -10.42
CA HIS A 89 16.78 27.69 -8.97
C HIS A 89 16.58 26.29 -8.35
N TRP A 90 17.46 25.34 -8.68
CA TRP A 90 17.30 23.94 -8.32
C TRP A 90 17.22 23.78 -6.80
N ILE A 91 16.14 23.16 -6.33
CA ILE A 91 15.97 22.88 -4.91
C ILE A 91 16.43 21.45 -4.65
N PHE A 92 17.68 21.33 -4.21
CA PHE A 92 18.34 20.05 -4.08
C PHE A 92 17.61 19.04 -3.19
N ARG A 93 16.94 19.52 -2.12
CA ARG A 93 16.07 18.70 -1.27
C ARG A 93 15.03 17.90 -2.09
N PHE A 94 14.50 18.46 -3.17
CA PHE A 94 13.53 17.80 -4.03
C PHE A 94 14.17 17.00 -5.16
N LEU A 95 15.36 17.39 -5.64
CA LEU A 95 16.15 16.56 -6.56
C LEU A 95 16.48 15.20 -5.93
N CYS A 96 16.75 15.15 -4.62
CA CYS A 96 16.94 13.90 -3.90
C CYS A 96 15.71 12.98 -3.85
N THR A 97 14.52 13.49 -4.19
CA THR A 97 13.29 12.66 -4.33
C THR A 97 13.04 12.20 -5.76
N ASN A 98 13.90 12.59 -6.70
CA ASN A 98 13.77 12.20 -8.09
C ASN A 98 14.12 10.71 -8.24
N PRO A 99 13.22 9.88 -8.81
CA PRO A 99 13.43 8.43 -8.90
C PRO A 99 14.63 8.05 -9.77
N THR A 100 15.12 8.96 -10.61
CA THR A 100 16.29 8.75 -11.46
C THR A 100 17.60 9.23 -10.83
N MET A 101 17.57 9.80 -9.62
CA MET A 101 18.77 10.19 -8.86
C MET A 101 19.53 8.94 -8.41
N THR A 102 20.78 8.80 -8.84
CA THR A 102 21.69 7.70 -8.45
C THR A 102 22.80 8.21 -7.51
N PRO A 103 23.45 7.31 -6.75
CA PRO A 103 24.63 7.68 -5.96
C PRO A 103 25.77 8.27 -6.80
N SER A 104 25.98 7.76 -8.02
CA SER A 104 27.01 8.27 -8.93
C SER A 104 26.73 9.70 -9.39
N LEU A 105 25.50 9.98 -9.82
CA LEU A 105 25.08 11.33 -10.22
C LEU A 105 25.26 12.31 -9.07
N LEU A 106 24.81 11.92 -7.86
CA LEU A 106 24.94 12.72 -6.65
C LEU A 106 26.40 13.08 -6.37
N GLN A 107 27.29 12.08 -6.45
CA GLN A 107 28.71 12.24 -6.15
C GLN A 107 29.43 13.10 -7.20
N GLU A 108 29.19 12.81 -8.48
CA GLU A 108 29.92 13.42 -9.60
C GLU A 108 29.47 14.85 -9.88
N HIS A 109 28.15 15.08 -9.87
CA HIS A 109 27.62 16.35 -10.38
C HIS A 109 27.06 17.26 -9.31
N PHE A 110 26.60 16.76 -8.15
CA PHE A 110 25.93 17.63 -7.19
C PHE A 110 26.80 17.94 -5.98
N TRP A 111 27.56 16.96 -5.50
CA TRP A 111 28.38 17.12 -4.31
C TRP A 111 29.33 18.33 -4.35
N PRO A 112 30.02 18.62 -5.46
CA PRO A 112 30.91 19.78 -5.55
C PRO A 112 30.21 21.14 -5.37
N TYR A 113 28.91 21.23 -5.64
CA TYR A 113 28.14 22.49 -5.64
C TYR A 113 27.38 22.75 -4.34
N LEU A 114 27.27 21.75 -3.47
CA LEU A 114 26.58 21.92 -2.20
C LEU A 114 27.54 22.58 -1.20
N SER A 115 27.16 23.72 -0.64
CA SER A 115 27.86 24.25 0.53
C SER A 115 27.75 23.26 1.69
N HIS A 116 28.70 23.29 2.63
CA HIS A 116 28.72 22.36 3.76
C HIS A 116 27.39 22.37 4.56
N ASP A 117 26.77 23.53 4.71
CA ASP A 117 25.49 23.69 5.40
C ASP A 117 24.32 23.08 4.61
N VAL A 118 24.34 23.19 3.28
CA VAL A 118 23.32 22.59 2.41
C VAL A 118 23.50 21.07 2.34
N GLN A 119 24.74 20.57 2.29
CA GLN A 119 25.04 19.15 2.45
C GLN A 119 24.42 18.64 3.75
N TYR A 120 24.68 19.32 4.87
CA TYR A 120 24.13 18.93 6.16
C TYR A 120 22.59 18.96 6.18
N ALA A 121 21.97 20.03 5.68
CA ALA A 121 20.51 20.17 5.65
C ALA A 121 19.82 19.08 4.81
N VAL A 122 20.41 18.73 3.67
CA VAL A 122 19.83 17.73 2.75
C VAL A 122 19.94 16.33 3.32
N LEU A 123 21.03 16.05 4.03
CA LEU A 123 21.26 14.79 4.72
C LEU A 123 20.51 14.71 6.05
N ARG A 124 20.11 15.85 6.61
CA ARG A 124 19.29 15.94 7.84
C ARG A 124 17.80 15.77 7.56
N ASP A 125 17.27 16.39 6.51
CA ASP A 125 15.84 16.33 6.13
C ASP A 125 15.50 15.14 5.19
N SER A 126 16.47 14.25 5.10
CA SER A 126 16.81 13.20 4.15
C SER A 126 15.69 12.33 3.57
N TYR A 127 15.28 12.73 2.37
CA TYR A 127 14.62 11.86 1.39
C TYR A 127 15.57 10.78 0.82
N LEU A 128 16.89 10.98 0.87
CA LEU A 128 17.88 10.03 0.36
C LEU A 128 17.84 8.67 1.09
N PHE A 129 17.58 8.64 2.41
CA PHE A 129 17.45 7.35 3.14
C PHE A 129 16.19 6.56 2.78
N GLN A 130 15.23 7.20 2.13
CA GLN A 130 14.03 6.54 1.63
C GLN A 130 14.18 6.18 0.16
N HIS A 131 15.26 6.62 -0.48
CA HIS A 131 15.48 6.42 -1.90
C HIS A 131 15.94 4.97 -2.16
N PRO A 132 15.24 4.20 -3.01
CA PRO A 132 15.51 2.77 -3.20
C PRO A 132 16.87 2.48 -3.84
N LEU A 133 17.48 3.47 -4.52
CA LEU A 133 18.78 3.32 -5.17
C LEU A 133 19.98 3.62 -4.26
N PHE A 134 19.76 4.12 -3.04
CA PHE A 134 20.85 4.38 -2.10
C PHE A 134 20.89 3.26 -1.08
N SER A 135 21.95 2.45 -1.10
CA SER A 135 22.20 1.52 0.00
C SER A 135 22.83 2.27 1.17
N LEU A 136 22.68 1.75 2.39
CA LEU A 136 23.44 2.30 3.52
C LEU A 136 24.95 2.19 3.31
N GLN A 137 25.42 1.21 2.53
CA GLN A 137 26.84 1.07 2.24
C GLN A 137 27.34 2.24 1.38
N ASP A 138 26.56 2.70 0.39
CA ASP A 138 26.88 3.88 -0.40
C ASP A 138 26.95 5.12 0.50
N LEU A 139 25.97 5.27 1.39
CA LEU A 139 25.89 6.36 2.36
C LEU A 139 26.97 6.29 3.47
N SER A 140 27.74 5.20 3.52
CA SER A 140 28.82 5.00 4.50
C SER A 140 30.18 5.52 4.02
N GLN A 141 30.33 5.69 2.70
CA GLN A 141 31.58 6.08 2.08
C GLN A 141 31.72 7.60 2.05
N GLU A 142 32.96 8.10 1.94
CA GLU A 142 33.15 9.52 1.64
C GLU A 142 32.56 9.86 0.26
N PRO A 143 31.91 11.02 0.10
CA PRO A 143 31.85 12.13 1.06
C PRO A 143 30.61 12.10 1.99
N TYR A 144 29.84 11.02 1.93
CA TYR A 144 28.58 10.84 2.64
C TYR A 144 28.74 10.49 4.13
N ARG A 145 29.95 10.45 4.67
CA ARG A 145 30.16 10.04 6.07
C ARG A 145 29.44 10.94 7.06
N CYS A 146 29.21 12.21 6.71
CA CYS A 146 28.41 13.14 7.51
C CYS A 146 26.94 12.69 7.68
N ILE A 147 26.44 11.80 6.82
CA ILE A 147 25.12 11.17 6.93
C ILE A 147 24.98 10.35 8.22
N LEU A 148 26.09 9.80 8.75
CA LEU A 148 26.11 9.14 10.05
C LEU A 148 25.74 10.08 11.20
N HIS A 149 25.66 11.40 10.98
CA HIS A 149 25.11 12.35 11.94
C HIS A 149 23.58 12.28 12.08
N ASN A 150 22.86 11.61 11.19
CA ASN A 150 21.40 11.44 11.29
C ASN A 150 21.01 9.99 11.60
N VAL A 151 21.47 9.49 12.74
CA VAL A 151 21.28 8.07 13.14
C VAL A 151 19.80 7.69 13.25
N HIS A 152 18.91 8.63 13.59
CA HIS A 152 17.46 8.42 13.60
C HIS A 152 16.94 7.99 12.23
N GLN A 153 17.33 8.68 11.15
CA GLN A 153 16.89 8.34 9.80
C GLN A 153 17.59 7.07 9.27
N ILE A 154 18.86 6.87 9.60
CA ILE A 154 19.58 5.64 9.30
C ILE A 154 18.84 4.42 9.86
N SER A 155 18.36 4.51 11.10
CA SER A 155 17.64 3.42 11.76
C SER A 155 16.31 3.05 11.08
N LYS A 156 15.76 3.94 10.24
CA LYS A 156 14.53 3.72 9.45
C LYS A 156 14.79 3.15 8.07
N HIS A 157 16.05 3.07 7.66
CA HIS A 157 16.41 2.61 6.34
C HIS A 157 16.11 1.11 6.19
N PRO A 158 15.45 0.65 5.10
CA PRO A 158 15.14 -0.78 4.89
C PRO A 158 16.38 -1.70 4.86
N GLY A 159 17.50 -1.14 4.43
CA GLY A 159 18.83 -1.76 4.44
C GLY A 159 19.54 -1.78 5.79
N PHE A 160 18.96 -1.25 6.88
CA PHE A 160 19.59 -1.29 8.21
C PHE A 160 19.81 -2.73 8.68
N ARG A 161 20.99 -3.01 9.22
CA ARG A 161 21.42 -4.34 9.70
C ARG A 161 22.08 -4.18 11.07
N PRO A 162 22.07 -5.21 11.93
CA PRO A 162 22.70 -5.11 13.25
C PRO A 162 24.17 -4.66 13.24
N SER A 163 24.95 -5.05 12.23
CA SER A 163 26.35 -4.61 12.06
C SER A 163 26.52 -3.09 11.92
N TRP A 164 25.45 -2.35 11.59
CA TRP A 164 25.47 -0.89 11.60
C TRP A 164 25.62 -0.29 12.99
N LEU A 165 25.19 -1.01 14.03
CA LEU A 165 25.36 -0.55 15.41
C LEU A 165 26.85 -0.46 15.79
N GLU A 166 27.71 -1.29 15.20
CA GLU A 166 29.17 -1.24 15.41
C GLU A 166 29.80 0.01 14.80
N ARG A 167 29.18 0.58 13.75
CA ARG A 167 29.63 1.82 13.09
C ARG A 167 29.10 3.07 13.76
N ILE A 168 28.08 2.96 14.62
CA ILE A 168 27.45 4.08 15.32
C ILE A 168 27.98 4.13 16.75
N PRO A 169 28.65 5.22 17.17
CA PRO A 169 29.14 5.36 18.54
C PRO A 169 28.00 5.16 19.56
N GLN A 170 28.23 4.33 20.58
CA GLN A 170 27.21 3.96 21.58
C GLN A 170 26.52 5.16 22.23
N ARG A 171 27.25 6.27 22.45
CA ARG A 171 26.70 7.53 22.99
C ARG A 171 25.53 8.10 22.18
N ARG A 172 25.36 7.66 20.93
CA ARG A 172 24.32 8.09 19.99
C ARG A 172 23.21 7.07 19.81
N TRP A 173 23.29 5.91 20.46
CA TRP A 173 22.25 4.88 20.34
C TRP A 173 20.88 5.37 20.87
N SER A 174 20.86 6.31 21.80
CA SER A 174 19.63 6.96 22.28
C SER A 174 18.89 7.77 21.20
N GLU A 175 19.58 8.16 20.12
CA GLU A 175 19.01 8.90 18.99
C GLU A 175 18.43 7.96 17.90
N LEU A 176 18.60 6.64 18.01
CA LEU A 176 18.04 5.67 17.07
C LEU A 176 16.52 5.52 17.25
N ASP A 177 15.79 5.27 16.17
CA ASP A 177 14.36 4.94 16.23
C ASP A 177 14.18 3.47 16.65
N TRP A 178 14.28 3.23 17.95
CA TRP A 178 14.08 1.91 18.53
C TRP A 178 12.68 1.35 18.28
N LYS A 179 11.68 2.19 18.03
CA LYS A 179 10.32 1.74 17.66
C LYS A 179 10.33 1.11 16.27
N HIS A 180 11.02 1.74 15.31
CA HIS A 180 11.19 1.18 13.98
C HIS A 180 12.04 -0.10 14.02
N LEU A 181 13.20 -0.04 14.66
CA LEU A 181 14.12 -1.19 14.76
C LEU A 181 13.46 -2.41 15.41
N SER A 182 12.64 -2.20 16.44
CA SER A 182 11.84 -3.25 17.08
C SER A 182 10.88 -3.96 16.14
N ARG A 183 10.44 -3.32 15.04
CA ARG A 183 9.52 -3.92 14.05
C ARG A 183 10.23 -4.65 12.91
N THR A 184 11.51 -4.36 12.67
CA THR A 184 12.18 -4.73 11.42
C THR A 184 13.41 -5.61 11.60
N LEU A 185 14.11 -5.51 12.72
CA LEU A 185 15.35 -6.26 12.94
C LEU A 185 15.12 -7.75 13.18
N ASP A 186 16.14 -8.54 12.86
CA ASP A 186 16.05 -9.99 12.95
C ASP A 186 15.80 -10.47 14.39
N PRO A 187 14.83 -11.38 14.63
CA PRO A 187 14.54 -11.86 15.97
C PRO A 187 15.70 -12.52 16.70
N ALA A 188 16.62 -13.20 16.00
CA ALA A 188 17.77 -13.80 16.68
C ALA A 188 18.70 -12.72 17.25
N PHE A 189 18.83 -11.58 16.56
CA PHE A 189 19.55 -10.42 17.08
C PHE A 189 18.83 -9.81 18.28
N ILE A 190 17.50 -9.62 18.19
CA ILE A 190 16.69 -9.11 19.31
C ILE A 190 16.82 -10.01 20.54
N GLU A 191 16.77 -11.33 20.37
CA GLU A 191 16.92 -12.29 21.47
C GLU A 191 18.30 -12.21 22.12
N LYS A 192 19.37 -12.12 21.30
CA LYS A 192 20.74 -11.99 21.79
C LYS A 192 20.97 -10.71 22.60
N THR A 193 20.30 -9.62 22.22
CA THR A 193 20.52 -8.26 22.77
C THR A 193 19.34 -7.77 23.60
N TRP A 194 18.51 -8.68 24.09
CA TRP A 194 17.23 -8.36 24.73
C TRP A 194 17.37 -7.41 25.93
N ASP A 195 18.38 -7.67 26.79
CA ASP A 195 18.63 -6.90 28.01
C ASP A 195 19.60 -5.72 27.78
N GLU A 196 20.29 -5.68 26.64
CA GLU A 196 21.31 -4.67 26.33
C GLU A 196 20.74 -3.43 25.63
N LEU A 197 19.70 -3.62 24.82
CA LEU A 197 19.17 -2.57 23.94
C LEU A 197 17.74 -2.16 24.35
N PRO A 198 17.36 -0.88 24.17
CA PRO A 198 16.09 -0.35 24.63
C PRO A 198 14.94 -0.69 23.66
N TRP A 199 14.69 -1.99 23.46
CA TRP A 199 13.63 -2.47 22.59
C TRP A 199 12.25 -1.98 23.04
N SER A 200 11.46 -1.50 22.09
CA SER A 200 10.08 -1.12 22.35
C SER A 200 9.18 -2.34 22.29
N ILE A 201 8.67 -2.78 23.44
CA ILE A 201 7.78 -3.95 23.55
C ILE A 201 6.51 -3.79 22.71
N ALA A 202 5.92 -2.58 22.71
CA ALA A 202 4.72 -2.31 21.91
C ALA A 202 5.01 -2.53 20.42
N ASP A 203 6.17 -2.07 19.94
CA ASP A 203 6.53 -2.20 18.53
C ASP A 203 7.02 -3.62 18.18
N LEU A 204 7.72 -4.30 19.10
CA LEU A 204 8.04 -5.73 19.00
C LEU A 204 6.78 -6.59 18.89
N SER A 205 5.70 -6.21 19.57
CA SER A 205 4.43 -6.93 19.49
C SER A 205 3.88 -6.97 18.06
N HIS A 206 4.22 -5.97 17.22
CA HIS A 206 3.84 -5.90 15.80
C HIS A 206 4.93 -6.44 14.87
N HIS A 207 5.97 -7.07 15.41
CA HIS A 207 7.05 -7.63 14.60
C HIS A 207 6.61 -8.94 13.93
N ARG A 208 6.54 -8.94 12.59
CA ARG A 208 5.97 -10.03 11.78
C ARG A 208 6.60 -11.40 12.01
N ARG A 209 7.89 -11.46 12.34
CA ARG A 209 8.64 -12.71 12.51
C ARG A 209 9.00 -13.01 13.96
N LEU A 210 8.39 -12.33 14.94
CA LEU A 210 8.76 -12.51 16.34
C LEU A 210 8.43 -13.94 16.82
N PRO A 211 9.40 -14.72 17.32
CA PRO A 211 9.13 -16.02 17.91
C PRO A 211 8.23 -15.89 19.13
N PHE A 212 7.15 -16.67 19.18
CA PHE A 212 6.25 -16.65 20.33
C PHE A 212 6.94 -17.15 21.61
N SER A 213 7.99 -17.96 21.51
CA SER A 213 8.85 -18.36 22.62
C SER A 213 9.43 -17.16 23.38
N LEU A 214 9.83 -16.09 22.67
CA LEU A 214 10.35 -14.86 23.27
C LEU A 214 9.25 -14.14 24.07
N VAL A 215 8.03 -14.09 23.53
CA VAL A 215 6.85 -13.53 24.21
C VAL A 215 6.57 -14.30 25.51
N ILE A 216 6.62 -15.64 25.47
CA ILE A 216 6.42 -16.49 26.65
C ILE A 216 7.48 -16.23 27.71
N ARG A 217 8.76 -16.17 27.32
CA ARG A 217 9.91 -15.97 28.23
C ARG A 217 9.77 -14.65 29.00
N HIS A 218 9.33 -13.58 28.33
CA HIS A 218 9.27 -12.24 28.92
C HIS A 218 7.85 -11.77 29.27
N LYS A 219 6.86 -12.68 29.32
CA LYS A 219 5.45 -12.32 29.57
C LYS A 219 5.19 -11.65 30.93
N LYS A 220 5.94 -12.04 31.97
CA LYS A 220 5.68 -11.58 33.35
C LYS A 220 6.13 -10.15 33.60
N HIS A 221 7.13 -9.68 32.85
CA HIS A 221 7.82 -8.43 33.13
C HIS A 221 7.46 -7.31 32.16
N LYS A 222 6.74 -7.62 31.07
CA LYS A 222 6.49 -6.69 29.98
C LYS A 222 5.01 -6.69 29.58
N LYS A 223 4.47 -5.50 29.29
CA LYS A 223 3.11 -5.32 28.78
C LYS A 223 3.11 -5.46 27.26
N TRP A 224 2.87 -6.68 26.78
CA TRP A 224 2.73 -6.97 25.35
C TRP A 224 1.44 -6.38 24.79
N ASP A 225 1.51 -5.86 23.57
CA ASP A 225 0.32 -5.51 22.80
C ASP A 225 -0.24 -6.76 22.11
N TRP A 226 -1.29 -7.31 22.71
CA TRP A 226 -1.95 -8.50 22.19
C TRP A 226 -2.64 -8.30 20.85
N GLU A 227 -2.94 -7.07 20.44
CA GLU A 227 -3.46 -6.79 19.10
C GLU A 227 -2.39 -7.05 18.04
N GLY A 228 -1.19 -6.49 18.23
CA GLY A 228 -0.04 -6.72 17.37
C GLY A 228 0.36 -8.21 17.31
N ILE A 229 0.44 -8.86 18.47
CA ILE A 229 0.80 -10.30 18.52
C ILE A 229 -0.24 -11.13 17.75
N SER A 230 -1.52 -10.82 17.91
CA SER A 230 -2.60 -11.56 17.23
C SER A 230 -2.62 -11.35 15.72
N LEU A 231 -2.02 -10.26 15.21
CA LEU A 231 -1.93 -9.99 13.78
C LEU A 231 -0.95 -10.94 13.06
N HIS A 232 0.07 -11.42 13.77
CA HIS A 232 1.16 -12.21 13.20
C HIS A 232 1.32 -13.61 13.81
N VAL A 233 0.43 -14.00 14.72
CA VAL A 233 0.45 -15.31 15.37
C VAL A 233 0.29 -16.46 14.38
N SER A 234 1.07 -17.54 14.53
CA SER A 234 0.89 -18.76 13.73
C SER A 234 -0.34 -19.56 14.19
N LEU A 235 -0.90 -20.39 13.31
CA LEU A 235 -2.00 -21.27 13.69
C LEU A 235 -1.57 -22.28 14.76
N GLU A 236 -0.38 -22.88 14.64
CA GLU A 236 0.21 -23.76 15.66
C GLU A 236 0.28 -23.10 17.04
N THR A 237 0.67 -21.82 17.08
CA THR A 237 0.70 -21.05 18.33
C THR A 237 -0.70 -20.88 18.90
N LEU A 238 -1.69 -20.54 18.06
CA LEU A 238 -3.08 -20.42 18.49
C LEU A 238 -3.60 -21.74 19.05
N GLU A 239 -3.42 -22.85 18.36
CA GLU A 239 -3.82 -24.19 18.80
C GLU A 239 -3.31 -24.49 20.21
N ARG A 240 -2.03 -24.27 20.44
CA ARG A 240 -1.38 -24.57 21.71
C ARG A 240 -1.75 -23.60 22.84
N PHE A 241 -2.06 -22.34 22.53
CA PHE A 241 -2.07 -21.26 23.52
C PHE A 241 -3.36 -20.43 23.58
N HIS A 242 -4.39 -20.76 22.81
CA HIS A 242 -5.67 -20.04 22.70
C HIS A 242 -6.42 -19.82 24.03
N SER A 243 -6.18 -20.67 25.03
CA SER A 243 -6.81 -20.60 26.35
C SER A 243 -5.94 -19.87 27.38
N THR A 244 -4.63 -19.87 27.18
CA THR A 244 -3.64 -19.34 28.13
C THR A 244 -3.37 -17.85 27.91
N PHE A 245 -3.47 -17.38 26.66
CA PHE A 245 -3.11 -16.01 26.30
C PHE A 245 -4.28 -15.25 25.67
N PRO A 246 -4.39 -13.93 25.92
CA PRO A 246 -5.55 -13.13 25.55
C PRO A 246 -5.50 -12.65 24.09
N PHE A 247 -5.40 -13.58 23.14
CA PHE A 247 -5.42 -13.26 21.71
C PHE A 247 -6.69 -12.48 21.32
N ARG A 248 -6.52 -11.50 20.43
CA ARG A 248 -7.58 -10.66 19.88
C ARG A 248 -8.16 -11.32 18.64
N TYR A 249 -9.17 -12.16 18.83
CA TYR A 249 -9.86 -12.89 17.77
C TYR A 249 -10.44 -12.05 16.60
N PRO A 250 -10.89 -10.80 16.81
CA PRO A 250 -11.23 -9.93 15.68
C PRO A 250 -10.06 -9.71 14.72
N VAL A 251 -8.83 -9.65 15.25
CA VAL A 251 -7.60 -9.53 14.45
C VAL A 251 -7.18 -10.88 13.88
N VAL A 252 -7.24 -11.96 14.67
CA VAL A 252 -6.97 -13.33 14.19
C VAL A 252 -7.86 -13.71 13.00
N SER A 253 -9.07 -13.15 12.91
CA SER A 253 -9.99 -13.36 11.78
C SER A 253 -9.38 -13.00 10.43
N LYS A 254 -8.35 -12.14 10.40
CA LYS A 254 -7.60 -11.71 9.20
C LYS A 254 -6.43 -12.62 8.84
N ASN A 255 -6.11 -13.61 9.69
CA ASN A 255 -4.94 -14.46 9.51
C ASN A 255 -5.08 -15.36 8.28
N LEU A 256 -4.17 -15.21 7.31
CA LEU A 256 -4.19 -15.93 6.03
C LEU A 256 -3.85 -17.44 6.16
N HIS A 257 -3.53 -17.90 7.36
CA HIS A 257 -3.30 -19.31 7.66
C HIS A 257 -4.43 -19.91 8.52
N LEU A 258 -5.47 -19.14 8.84
CA LEU A 258 -6.61 -19.61 9.64
C LEU A 258 -7.37 -20.72 8.89
N ARG A 259 -7.79 -21.76 9.62
CA ARG A 259 -8.54 -22.89 9.09
C ARG A 259 -9.94 -22.98 9.70
N ALA A 260 -10.89 -23.46 8.91
CA ALA A 260 -12.30 -23.52 9.33
C ALA A 260 -12.53 -24.42 10.54
N TRP A 261 -11.79 -25.53 10.66
CA TRP A 261 -11.88 -26.42 11.81
C TRP A 261 -11.53 -25.71 13.13
N PHE A 262 -10.57 -24.77 13.12
CA PHE A 262 -10.19 -24.02 14.31
C PHE A 262 -11.30 -23.04 14.73
N VAL A 263 -11.94 -22.39 13.75
CA VAL A 263 -13.09 -21.52 14.01
C VAL A 263 -14.27 -22.33 14.58
N ARG A 264 -14.49 -23.53 14.05
CA ARG A 264 -15.53 -24.47 14.49
C ARG A 264 -15.34 -24.93 15.93
N GLU A 265 -14.10 -25.26 16.31
CA GLU A 265 -13.76 -25.73 17.66
C GLU A 265 -13.77 -24.60 18.70
N HIS A 266 -13.73 -23.35 18.24
CA HIS A 266 -13.76 -22.16 19.09
C HIS A 266 -14.90 -21.19 18.72
N PRO A 267 -16.16 -21.64 18.71
CA PRO A 267 -17.28 -20.84 18.20
C PRO A 267 -17.67 -19.70 19.16
N THR A 268 -17.27 -19.78 20.43
CA THR A 268 -17.54 -18.79 21.47
C THR A 268 -16.58 -17.61 21.45
N LYS A 269 -15.48 -17.68 20.69
CA LYS A 269 -14.53 -16.59 20.57
C LYS A 269 -15.16 -15.44 19.77
N LYS A 270 -14.77 -14.20 20.10
CA LYS A 270 -15.30 -12.99 19.48
C LYS A 270 -14.66 -12.76 18.10
N TRP A 271 -15.04 -13.58 17.12
CA TRP A 271 -14.58 -13.46 15.74
C TRP A 271 -15.15 -12.21 15.06
N ASP A 272 -14.36 -11.58 14.19
CA ASP A 272 -14.87 -10.58 13.24
C ASP A 272 -15.45 -11.32 12.03
N ARG A 273 -16.78 -11.37 11.97
CA ARG A 273 -17.53 -12.09 10.95
C ARG A 273 -17.27 -11.57 9.54
N LEU A 274 -17.03 -10.26 9.39
CA LEU A 274 -16.73 -9.65 8.10
C LEU A 274 -15.33 -10.05 7.63
N GLN A 275 -14.35 -10.01 8.53
CA GLN A 275 -12.98 -10.39 8.20
C GLN A 275 -12.87 -11.88 7.91
N LEU A 276 -13.55 -12.73 8.68
CA LEU A 276 -13.68 -14.15 8.34
C LEU A 276 -14.24 -14.31 6.93
N ALA A 277 -15.35 -13.63 6.60
CA ALA A 277 -15.99 -13.73 5.30
C ALA A 277 -15.07 -13.36 4.12
N MET A 278 -14.19 -12.39 4.33
CA MET A 278 -13.24 -11.89 3.34
C MET A 278 -11.90 -12.65 3.35
N ASN A 279 -11.68 -13.58 4.27
CA ASN A 279 -10.40 -14.25 4.44
C ASN A 279 -10.20 -15.34 3.37
N PRO A 280 -9.20 -15.22 2.48
CA PRO A 280 -8.97 -16.22 1.43
C PRO A 280 -8.56 -17.59 1.96
N ALA A 281 -8.09 -17.69 3.22
CA ALA A 281 -7.74 -18.95 3.87
C ALA A 281 -8.96 -19.81 4.22
N LEU A 282 -10.13 -19.19 4.32
CA LEU A 282 -11.41 -19.82 4.60
C LEU A 282 -12.23 -19.84 3.32
N THR A 283 -12.35 -21.01 2.71
CA THR A 283 -13.15 -21.15 1.51
C THR A 283 -14.64 -21.21 1.86
N PRO A 284 -15.53 -20.70 1.01
CA PRO A 284 -16.96 -20.86 1.18
C PRO A 284 -17.40 -22.34 1.28
N LYS A 285 -16.64 -23.27 0.68
CA LYS A 285 -16.82 -24.72 0.84
C LYS A 285 -16.60 -25.18 2.28
N ASP A 286 -15.58 -24.68 2.96
CA ASP A 286 -15.27 -25.05 4.33
C ASP A 286 -16.41 -24.70 5.29
N ILE A 287 -17.12 -23.61 5.00
CA ILE A 287 -18.21 -23.09 5.83
C ILE A 287 -19.54 -23.71 5.44
N TRP A 288 -19.71 -24.01 4.16
CA TRP A 288 -20.83 -24.78 3.65
C TRP A 288 -20.89 -26.19 4.24
N ALA A 289 -19.72 -26.83 4.40
CA ALA A 289 -19.60 -28.17 4.93
C ALA A 289 -20.06 -28.26 6.40
N ASP A 290 -20.08 -27.14 7.13
CA ASP A 290 -20.35 -27.13 8.57
C ASP A 290 -21.46 -26.15 8.99
N PRO A 291 -22.68 -26.66 9.29
CA PRO A 291 -23.78 -25.90 9.87
C PRO A 291 -23.44 -25.03 11.09
N LEU A 292 -22.43 -25.39 11.87
CA LEU A 292 -22.01 -24.65 13.07
C LEU A 292 -21.31 -23.33 12.73
N LEU A 293 -20.73 -23.20 11.54
CA LEU A 293 -20.05 -21.98 11.08
C LEU A 293 -21.03 -20.93 10.51
N PHE A 294 -22.27 -21.33 10.18
CA PHE A 294 -23.27 -20.43 9.59
C PHE A 294 -23.58 -19.17 10.42
N PRO A 295 -23.73 -19.23 11.77
CA PRO A 295 -23.99 -18.04 12.58
C PRO A 295 -22.77 -17.11 12.71
N ILE A 296 -21.58 -17.64 12.47
CA ILE A 296 -20.30 -16.93 12.58
C ILE A 296 -20.00 -16.21 11.27
N TRP A 297 -20.44 -16.74 10.13
CA TRP A 297 -20.14 -16.17 8.82
C TRP A 297 -21.05 -15.01 8.42
N ARG A 298 -20.50 -14.05 7.68
CA ARG A 298 -21.21 -12.88 7.17
C ARG A 298 -21.50 -13.01 5.67
N TRP A 299 -22.67 -13.55 5.35
CA TRP A 299 -23.08 -13.91 3.98
C TRP A 299 -23.29 -12.73 3.01
N ASP A 300 -23.62 -11.54 3.51
CA ASP A 300 -23.79 -10.32 2.72
C ASP A 300 -22.47 -9.78 2.13
N HIS A 301 -21.33 -10.38 2.49
CA HIS A 301 -20.00 -9.99 2.01
C HIS A 301 -19.16 -11.18 1.49
N VAL A 302 -19.77 -12.35 1.29
CA VAL A 302 -19.06 -13.54 0.77
C VAL A 302 -18.50 -13.29 -0.63
N ASP A 303 -19.12 -12.40 -1.39
CA ASP A 303 -18.71 -11.93 -2.72
C ASP A 303 -17.35 -11.23 -2.74
N ARG A 304 -16.83 -10.86 -1.56
CA ARG A 304 -15.51 -10.25 -1.39
C ARG A 304 -14.43 -11.26 -1.02
N ASN A 305 -14.77 -12.53 -0.84
CA ASN A 305 -13.78 -13.57 -0.60
C ASN A 305 -12.99 -13.85 -1.90
N PRO A 306 -11.65 -13.72 -1.92
CA PRO A 306 -10.86 -13.94 -3.13
C PRO A 306 -10.91 -15.39 -3.64
N SER A 307 -11.17 -16.33 -2.73
CA SER A 307 -11.20 -17.76 -3.02
C SER A 307 -12.56 -18.24 -3.51
N LEU A 308 -13.53 -17.33 -3.69
CA LEU A 308 -14.85 -17.65 -4.22
C LEU A 308 -14.88 -17.46 -5.75
N ASP A 309 -15.13 -18.54 -6.47
CA ASP A 309 -15.47 -18.49 -7.90
C ASP A 309 -16.99 -18.52 -8.13
N THR A 310 -17.39 -18.16 -9.35
CA THR A 310 -18.79 -18.03 -9.77
C THR A 310 -19.54 -19.37 -9.70
N GLU A 311 -18.89 -20.47 -10.11
CA GLU A 311 -19.50 -21.79 -10.15
C GLU A 311 -19.81 -22.31 -8.74
N THR A 312 -18.85 -22.15 -7.83
CA THR A 312 -18.96 -22.49 -6.41
C THR A 312 -20.09 -21.69 -5.76
N LEU A 313 -20.17 -20.39 -6.03
CA LEU A 313 -21.23 -19.55 -5.48
C LEU A 313 -22.63 -19.99 -5.96
N GLU A 314 -22.78 -20.32 -7.23
CA GLU A 314 -24.06 -20.79 -7.78
C GLU A 314 -24.49 -22.15 -7.22
N LYS A 315 -23.54 -23.09 -7.07
CA LYS A 315 -23.80 -24.38 -6.42
C LYS A 315 -24.20 -24.17 -4.96
N MET A 316 -23.51 -23.28 -4.26
CA MET A 316 -23.84 -22.91 -2.89
C MET A 316 -25.22 -22.29 -2.79
N HIS A 317 -25.56 -21.30 -3.61
CA HIS A 317 -26.88 -20.65 -3.58
C HIS A 317 -28.03 -21.66 -3.70
N ARG A 318 -27.94 -22.58 -4.66
CA ARG A 318 -28.90 -23.68 -4.84
C ARG A 318 -28.99 -24.58 -3.63
N SER A 319 -27.85 -25.00 -3.09
CA SER A 319 -27.81 -25.96 -1.99
C SER A 319 -28.20 -25.35 -0.64
N VAL A 320 -27.79 -24.10 -0.38
CA VAL A 320 -28.15 -23.31 0.81
C VAL A 320 -29.65 -23.13 0.90
N TYR A 321 -30.27 -22.76 -0.22
CA TYR A 321 -31.71 -22.61 -0.31
C TYR A 321 -32.45 -23.91 0.05
N GLN A 322 -31.97 -25.05 -0.47
CA GLN A 322 -32.54 -26.37 -0.17
C GLN A 322 -32.34 -26.78 1.30
N ARG A 323 -31.14 -26.62 1.87
CA ARG A 323 -30.86 -27.02 3.26
C ARG A 323 -31.55 -26.13 4.27
N LEU A 324 -31.59 -24.81 4.07
CA LEU A 324 -32.32 -23.91 4.96
C LEU A 324 -33.83 -24.20 4.94
N ARG A 325 -34.39 -24.59 3.78
CA ARG A 325 -35.78 -25.06 3.68
C ARG A 325 -36.03 -26.35 4.48
N LEU A 326 -35.08 -27.29 4.48
CA LEU A 326 -35.15 -28.50 5.32
C LEU A 326 -35.02 -28.18 6.81
N PHE A 327 -34.14 -27.25 7.19
CA PHE A 327 -34.00 -26.79 8.58
C PHE A 327 -35.27 -26.12 9.13
N LYS A 328 -36.00 -25.36 8.29
CA LYS A 328 -37.31 -24.77 8.64
C LYS A 328 -38.34 -25.85 9.00
N ASN A 329 -38.27 -27.01 8.34
CA ASN A 329 -39.20 -28.11 8.52
C ASN A 329 -38.87 -29.02 9.72
N HIS A 330 -37.73 -28.84 10.38
CA HIS A 330 -37.29 -29.70 11.50
C HIS A 330 -37.39 -29.02 12.88
N GLY A 331 -38.03 -27.84 12.98
CA GLY A 331 -38.50 -27.26 14.25
C GLY A 331 -37.41 -26.81 15.25
N LYS A 332 -36.12 -26.91 14.92
CA LYS A 332 -35.02 -26.68 15.89
C LYS A 332 -34.57 -25.21 16.06
N LYS A 333 -35.06 -24.26 15.25
CA LYS A 333 -34.74 -22.81 15.35
C LYS A 333 -35.92 -21.94 14.90
N ASP A 334 -35.98 -20.68 15.37
CA ASP A 334 -36.99 -19.69 14.94
C ASP A 334 -37.00 -19.58 13.40
N PRO A 335 -38.14 -19.86 12.73
CA PRO A 335 -38.28 -19.74 11.28
C PRO A 335 -37.81 -18.39 10.72
N ARG A 336 -37.96 -17.30 11.49
CA ARG A 336 -37.50 -15.95 11.10
C ARG A 336 -35.99 -15.87 10.96
N TYR A 337 -35.23 -16.61 11.78
CA TYR A 337 -33.78 -16.68 11.65
C TYR A 337 -33.37 -17.36 10.35
N VAL A 338 -34.04 -18.47 10.00
CA VAL A 338 -33.77 -19.21 8.76
C VAL A 338 -34.08 -18.33 7.54
N ASP A 339 -35.25 -17.69 7.50
CA ASP A 339 -35.66 -16.82 6.42
C ASP A 339 -34.69 -15.61 6.27
N LEU A 340 -34.22 -15.03 7.37
CA LEU A 340 -33.23 -13.94 7.36
C LEU A 340 -31.89 -14.39 6.75
N GLN A 341 -31.42 -15.60 7.07
CA GLN A 341 -30.16 -16.12 6.50
C GLN A 341 -30.32 -16.42 5.01
N VAL A 342 -31.45 -17.01 4.59
CA VAL A 342 -31.78 -17.22 3.16
C VAL A 342 -31.72 -15.89 2.41
N MET A 343 -32.38 -14.85 2.94
CA MET A 343 -32.39 -13.52 2.32
C MET A 343 -30.99 -12.89 2.24
N ARG A 344 -30.15 -13.03 3.28
CA ARG A 344 -28.77 -12.52 3.28
C ARG A 344 -27.91 -13.22 2.23
N ILE A 345 -28.04 -14.54 2.11
CA ILE A 345 -27.32 -15.34 1.13
C ILE A 345 -27.77 -14.98 -0.30
N HIS A 346 -29.08 -14.88 -0.51
CA HIS A 346 -29.64 -14.46 -1.80
C HIS A 346 -29.20 -13.04 -2.18
N ARG A 347 -29.20 -12.10 -1.24
CA ARG A 347 -28.70 -10.75 -1.47
C ARG A 347 -27.22 -10.73 -1.83
N GLY A 348 -26.38 -11.48 -1.09
CA GLY A 348 -24.95 -11.61 -1.38
C GLY A 348 -24.71 -12.17 -2.78
N PHE A 349 -25.49 -13.18 -3.19
CA PHE A 349 -25.46 -13.75 -4.54
C PHE A 349 -25.78 -12.71 -5.63
N LEU A 350 -26.88 -11.95 -5.48
CA LEU A 350 -27.26 -10.92 -6.46
C LEU A 350 -26.19 -9.82 -6.57
N VAL A 351 -25.58 -9.41 -5.45
CA VAL A 351 -24.48 -8.44 -5.44
C VAL A 351 -23.26 -8.99 -6.16
N TYR A 352 -22.90 -10.24 -5.93
CA TYR A 352 -21.80 -10.91 -6.65
C TYR A 352 -22.06 -10.96 -8.15
N GLN A 353 -23.24 -11.43 -8.59
CA GLN A 353 -23.58 -11.52 -10.01
C GLN A 353 -23.45 -10.17 -10.72
N ARG A 354 -23.97 -9.09 -10.11
CA ARG A 354 -23.83 -7.73 -10.66
C ARG A 354 -22.38 -7.30 -10.76
N ARG A 355 -21.57 -7.53 -9.71
CA ARG A 355 -20.13 -7.21 -9.72
C ARG A 355 -19.36 -8.01 -10.76
N HIS A 356 -19.66 -9.30 -10.90
CA HIS A 356 -19.04 -10.18 -11.89
C HIS A 356 -19.41 -9.74 -13.31
N GLN A 357 -20.68 -9.42 -13.58
CA GLN A 357 -21.11 -8.84 -14.86
C GLN A 357 -20.36 -7.54 -15.17
N LEU A 358 -20.23 -6.64 -14.19
CA LEU A 358 -19.46 -5.41 -14.34
C LEU A 358 -17.98 -5.68 -14.61
N ARG A 359 -17.34 -6.60 -13.89
CA ARG A 359 -15.94 -7.00 -14.13
C ARG A 359 -15.74 -7.58 -15.52
N ASN A 360 -16.65 -8.43 -15.98
CA ASN A 360 -16.59 -9.00 -17.33
C ASN A 360 -16.76 -7.93 -18.41
N LYS A 361 -17.67 -6.97 -18.21
CA LYS A 361 -17.82 -5.81 -19.10
C LYS A 361 -16.54 -4.97 -19.12
N VAL A 362 -15.95 -4.66 -17.97
CA VAL A 362 -14.69 -3.90 -17.87
C VAL A 362 -13.53 -4.66 -18.49
N ALA A 363 -13.40 -5.96 -18.24
CA ALA A 363 -12.35 -6.80 -18.83
C ALA A 363 -12.51 -6.94 -20.36
N PHE A 364 -13.76 -7.02 -20.85
CA PHE A 364 -14.06 -6.97 -22.28
C PHE A 364 -13.62 -5.62 -22.86
N LEU A 365 -13.99 -4.50 -22.23
CA LEU A 365 -13.54 -3.18 -22.64
C LEU A 365 -12.00 -3.07 -22.67
N HIS A 366 -11.29 -3.60 -21.67
CA HIS A 366 -9.81 -3.62 -21.68
C HIS A 366 -9.22 -4.51 -22.80
N LYS A 367 -9.83 -5.66 -23.11
CA LYS A 367 -9.38 -6.52 -24.22
C LYS A 367 -9.63 -5.89 -25.58
N VAL A 368 -10.80 -5.27 -25.75
CA VAL A 368 -11.12 -4.45 -26.92
C VAL A 368 -10.12 -3.28 -27.01
N HIS A 369 -9.70 -2.74 -25.85
CA HIS A 369 -8.76 -1.62 -25.79
C HIS A 369 -7.40 -1.96 -26.35
N ALA A 370 -6.91 -3.14 -26.00
CA ALA A 370 -5.61 -3.60 -26.44
C ALA A 370 -5.56 -3.95 -27.94
N ARG A 371 -6.70 -4.03 -28.63
CA ARG A 371 -6.79 -4.57 -30.01
C ARG A 371 -7.31 -3.59 -31.05
N LEU A 372 -8.08 -2.59 -30.66
CA LEU A 372 -8.60 -1.60 -31.59
C LEU A 372 -7.59 -0.47 -31.81
N PRO A 373 -7.38 -0.03 -33.07
CA PRO A 373 -6.67 1.20 -33.33
C PRO A 373 -7.44 2.39 -32.71
N ARG A 374 -6.68 3.43 -32.35
CA ARG A 374 -7.12 4.54 -31.46
C ARG A 374 -8.38 5.26 -31.96
N ASP A 375 -8.59 5.27 -33.27
CA ASP A 375 -9.70 5.87 -34.01
C ASP A 375 -11.01 5.07 -33.93
N MET A 376 -10.94 3.74 -33.84
CA MET A 376 -12.14 2.89 -33.71
C MET A 376 -12.76 2.90 -32.31
N TRP A 377 -12.02 3.39 -31.30
CA TRP A 377 -12.51 3.46 -29.93
C TRP A 377 -13.68 4.43 -29.74
N GLU A 378 -13.73 5.49 -30.54
CA GLU A 378 -14.80 6.49 -30.45
C GLU A 378 -16.17 5.90 -30.83
N ALA A 379 -16.19 4.90 -31.72
CA ALA A 379 -17.41 4.19 -32.11
C ALA A 379 -17.88 3.18 -31.04
N VAL A 380 -16.94 2.48 -30.39
CA VAL A 380 -17.28 1.48 -29.36
C VAL A 380 -17.77 2.14 -28.07
N LEU A 381 -17.22 3.28 -27.66
CA LEU A 381 -17.72 4.05 -26.51
C LEU A 381 -19.08 4.69 -26.75
N GLY A 382 -19.43 4.98 -28.01
CA GLY A 382 -20.79 5.45 -28.36
C GLY A 382 -21.84 4.33 -28.39
N PHE A 383 -21.42 3.06 -28.51
CA PHE A 383 -22.30 1.90 -28.56
C PHE A 383 -22.59 1.27 -27.18
N VAL A 384 -21.65 1.38 -26.23
CA VAL A 384 -21.75 0.86 -24.85
C VAL A 384 -22.47 1.84 -23.94
#